data_AF-A0A7H4M4E5-F1
#
_entry.id   AF-A0A7H4M4E5-F1
#
_cell.length_a   1.000
_cell.length_b   1.000
_cell.length_c   1.000
_cell.angle_alpha   90.00
_cell.angle_beta   90.00
_cell.angle_gamma   90.00
#
_symmetry.space_group_name_H-M   'P 1'
#
loop_
_entity.id
_entity.type
_entity.pdbx_description
1 polymer ?
#
loop_
_entity_poly.entity_id
_entity_poly.type
_entity_poly.pdbx_seq_one_letter_code
_entity_poly.pdbx_strand_id
1 'polypeptide(L)'
;MYLMFLLAINIGGALQPIFDAGSVAIFIHGIQWVGYTLHFPDWLTVFLAQGIGGGINTVLPLVPQIGMMYLFLSFLEDSGYMARAAFVMDRLMQALGLPGEILRAVNRRFWLQRSVGDGRAYA
;
A
#
# COMPACT_ATOMS: atom_id res chain seq x y z
N MET A 1 -12.96 7.30 -0.52
CA MET A 1 -11.50 7.25 -0.70
C MET A 1 -10.81 8.42 -0.01
N TYR A 2 -11.00 9.67 -0.45
CA TYR A 2 -10.30 10.83 0.13
C TYR A 2 -10.50 11.00 1.64
N LEU A 3 -11.74 10.86 2.13
CA LEU A 3 -12.02 10.93 3.58
C LEU A 3 -11.28 9.84 4.38
N MET A 4 -11.28 8.59 3.90
CA MET A 4 -10.57 7.49 4.56
C MET A 4 -9.06 7.71 4.56
N PHE A 5 -8.52 8.25 3.47
CA PHE A 5 -7.11 8.60 3.37
C PHE A 5 -6.72 9.74 4.32
N LEU A 6 -7.54 10.79 4.38
CA LEU A 6 -7.32 11.93 5.28
C LEU A 6 -7.38 11.48 6.75
N LEU A 7 -8.34 10.63 7.09
CA LEU A 7 -8.52 10.08 8.44
C LEU A 7 -7.37 9.14 8.81
N ALA A 8 -6.89 8.31 7.88
CA ALA A 8 -5.71 7.45 8.05
C ALA A 8 -4.45 8.26 8.35
N ILE A 9 -4.16 9.30 7.56
CA ILE A 9 -2.98 10.16 7.76
C ILE A 9 -3.08 10.95 9.06
N ASN A 10 -4.25 11.49 9.38
CA ASN A 10 -4.41 12.33 10.56
C ASN A 10 -4.25 11.50 11.85
N ILE A 11 -4.84 10.30 11.91
CA ILE A 11 -4.71 9.42 13.07
C ILE A 11 -3.32 8.78 13.13
N GLY A 12 -2.80 8.30 12.01
CA GLY A 12 -1.44 7.74 11.96
C GLY A 12 -0.38 8.75 12.38
N GLY A 13 -0.51 10.00 11.90
CA GLY A 13 0.35 11.11 12.32
C GLY A 13 0.17 11.52 13.78
N ALA A 14 -1.04 11.40 14.34
CA ALA A 14 -1.28 11.66 15.76
C ALA A 14 -0.63 10.62 16.68
N LEU A 15 -0.48 9.37 16.23
CA LEU A 15 0.21 8.30 16.97
C LEU A 15 1.73 8.33 16.83
N GLN A 16 2.23 8.89 15.72
CA GLN A 16 3.67 9.04 15.44
C GLN A 16 4.50 9.59 16.62
N PRO A 17 4.14 10.68 17.31
CA PRO A 17 4.97 11.24 18.38
C PRO A 17 5.15 10.31 19.59
N ILE A 18 4.19 9.43 19.86
CA ILE A 18 4.30 8.45 20.95
C ILE A 18 5.37 7.40 20.62
N PHE A 19 5.39 6.93 19.38
CA PHE A 19 6.38 5.96 18.90
C PHE A 19 7.78 6.58 18.77
N ASP A 20 7.84 7.85 18.38
CA ASP A 20 9.10 8.62 18.35
C ASP A 20 9.68 8.78 19.76
N ALA A 21 8.92 9.40 20.67
CA ALA A 21 9.35 9.62 22.05
C ALA A 21 9.65 8.31 22.79
N GLY A 22 8.83 7.26 22.58
CA GLY A 22 9.05 5.94 23.16
C GLY A 22 10.33 5.28 22.63
N SER A 23 10.60 5.42 21.33
CA SER A 23 11.83 4.91 20.71
C SER A 23 13.08 5.61 21.26
N VAL A 24 13.05 6.94 21.38
CA VAL A 24 14.15 7.71 21.99
C VAL A 24 14.38 7.27 23.44
N ALA A 25 13.31 7.17 24.23
CA ALA A 25 13.41 6.79 25.64
C ALA A 25 14.01 5.39 25.83
N ILE A 26 13.59 4.41 25.04
CA ILE A 26 14.01 3.01 25.20
C ILE A 26 15.37 2.77 24.54
N PHE A 27 15.53 3.14 23.28
CA PHE A 27 16.71 2.75 22.49
C PHE A 27 17.86 3.73 22.63
N ILE A 28 17.62 5.03 22.81
CA ILE A 28 18.71 6.00 22.95
C ILE A 28 19.06 6.13 24.43
N HIS A 29 18.10 6.59 25.23
CA HIS A 29 18.34 6.84 26.65
C HIS A 29 18.53 5.54 27.45
N GLY A 30 17.81 4.47 27.12
CA GLY A 30 18.01 3.17 27.77
C GLY A 30 19.41 2.58 27.51
N ILE A 31 19.91 2.66 26.26
CA ILE A 31 21.26 2.19 25.93
C ILE A 31 22.33 3.07 26.61
N GLN A 32 22.13 4.39 26.63
CA GLN A 32 23.02 5.31 27.35
C GLN A 32 23.08 4.96 28.84
N TRP A 33 21.92 4.77 29.47
CA TRP A 33 21.84 4.43 30.88
C TRP A 33 22.56 3.11 31.19
N VAL A 34 22.34 2.06 30.40
CA VAL A 34 23.05 0.77 30.54
C VAL A 34 24.56 0.93 30.34
N GLY A 35 24.96 1.72 29.34
CA GLY A 35 26.37 1.97 29.03
C GLY A 35 27.11 2.67 30.15
N TYR A 36 26.48 3.66 30.80
CA TYR A 36 27.06 4.33 31.97
C TYR A 36 27.08 3.42 33.21
N THR A 37 26.04 2.61 33.43
CA THR A 37 25.96 1.73 34.59
C THR A 37 27.01 0.60 34.54
N LEU A 38 27.32 0.11 33.34
CA LEU A 38 28.32 -0.95 33.13
C LEU A 38 29.74 -0.41 32.88
N HIS A 39 29.95 0.91 32.95
CA HIS A 39 31.21 1.59 32.65
C HIS A 39 31.81 1.22 31.27
N PHE A 40 30.97 1.14 30.24
CA PHE A 40 31.47 0.99 28.88
C PHE A 40 32.22 2.25 28.43
N PRO A 41 33.23 2.12 27.54
CA PRO A 41 33.92 3.27 27.00
C PRO A 41 32.95 4.15 26.19
N ASP A 42 33.07 5.47 26.37
CA ASP A 42 32.10 6.45 25.85
C ASP A 42 31.82 6.31 24.35
N TRP A 43 32.85 6.00 23.56
CA TRP A 43 32.72 5.83 22.11
C TRP A 43 31.75 4.70 21.74
N LEU A 44 31.74 3.60 22.51
CA LEU A 44 30.88 2.45 22.26
C LEU A 44 29.44 2.76 22.66
N THR A 45 29.24 3.40 23.81
CA THR A 45 27.91 3.81 24.28
C THR A 45 27.28 4.82 23.30
N VAL A 46 28.05 5.79 22.81
CA VAL A 46 27.56 6.75 21.80
C VAL A 46 27.26 6.06 20.48
N PHE A 47 28.13 5.16 20.01
CA PHE A 47 27.89 4.41 18.77
C PHE A 47 26.61 3.56 18.85
N LEU A 48 26.39 2.84 19.95
CA LEU A 48 25.19 2.02 20.11
C LEU A 48 23.93 2.88 20.29
N ALA A 49 23.98 3.93 21.10
CA ALA A 49 22.81 4.76 21.37
C ALA A 49 22.44 5.67 20.18
N GLN A 50 23.41 6.38 19.61
CA GLN A 50 23.16 7.34 18.52
C GLN A 50 23.17 6.67 17.15
N GLY A 51 24.00 5.64 16.94
CA GLY A 51 24.04 4.89 15.69
C GLY A 51 22.86 3.94 15.57
N ILE A 52 22.81 2.90 16.43
CA ILE A 52 21.75 1.89 16.36
C ILE A 52 20.43 2.45 16.89
N GLY A 53 20.42 3.06 18.08
CA GLY A 53 19.21 3.62 18.66
C GLY A 53 18.62 4.75 17.83
N GLY A 54 19.46 5.64 17.30
CA GLY A 54 19.05 6.67 16.33
C GLY A 54 18.51 6.07 15.04
N GLY A 55 19.15 5.03 14.50
CA GLY A 55 18.66 4.31 13.33
C GLY A 55 17.26 3.71 13.54
N ILE A 56 17.03 3.03 14.66
CA ILE A 56 15.72 2.46 15.01
C ILE A 56 14.67 3.57 15.17
N ASN A 57 15.04 4.71 15.77
CA ASN A 57 14.16 5.86 15.90
C ASN A 57 13.70 6.44 14.55
N THR A 58 14.47 6.32 13.47
CA THR A 58 13.99 6.76 12.15
C THR A 58 12.86 5.90 11.57
N VAL A 59 12.84 4.60 11.91
CA VAL A 59 11.91 3.63 11.32
C VAL A 59 10.66 3.43 12.19
N LEU A 60 10.81 3.43 13.52
CA LEU A 60 9.72 3.15 14.46
C LEU A 60 8.49 4.06 14.29
N PRO A 61 8.64 5.38 14.10
CA PRO A 61 7.52 6.30 13.90
C PRO A 61 6.75 6.06 12.59
N LEU A 62 7.33 5.35 11.61
CA LEU A 62 6.65 4.99 10.36
C LEU A 62 5.64 3.85 10.55
N VAL A 63 5.84 3.00 11.57
CA VAL A 63 4.99 1.84 11.85
C VAL A 63 3.53 2.22 12.10
N PRO A 64 3.18 3.16 13.01
CA PRO A 64 1.79 3.56 13.21
C PRO A 64 1.18 4.16 11.94
N GLN A 65 1.94 4.93 11.15
CA GLN A 65 1.45 5.54 9.92
C GLN A 65 1.05 4.49 8.88
N ILE A 66 1.92 3.51 8.63
CA ILE A 66 1.66 2.42 7.68
C ILE A 66 0.56 1.50 8.23
N GLY A 67 0.59 1.20 9.52
CA GLY A 67 -0.43 0.37 10.19
C GLY A 67 -1.83 0.95 10.07
N MET A 68 -1.99 2.25 10.31
CA MET A 68 -3.28 2.92 10.14
C MET A 68 -3.73 2.91 8.68
N MET A 69 -2.81 3.14 7.73
CA MET A 69 -3.13 3.03 6.30
C MET A 69 -3.67 1.65 5.92
N TYR A 70 -3.02 0.56 6.37
CA TYR A 70 -3.49 -0.79 6.09
C TYR A 70 -4.81 -1.12 6.77
N LEU A 71 -5.01 -0.68 8.01
CA LEU A 71 -6.26 -0.88 8.74
C LEU A 71 -7.45 -0.23 8.01
N PHE A 72 -7.28 1.01 7.55
CA PHE A 72 -8.33 1.69 6.77
C PHE A 72 -8.51 1.12 5.37
N LEU A 73 -7.45 0.59 4.74
CA LEU A 73 -7.56 -0.15 3.48
C LEU A 73 -8.38 -1.43 3.65
N SER A 74 -8.10 -2.23 4.69
CA SER A 74 -8.87 -3.43 5.02
C SER A 74 -10.34 -3.09 5.28
N PHE A 75 -10.61 -2.05 6.08
CA PHE A 75 -11.98 -1.61 6.34
C PHE A 75 -12.72 -1.20 5.05
N LEU A 76 -11.99 -0.59 4.11
CA LEU A 76 -12.53 -0.14 2.85
C LEU A 76 -12.79 -1.30 1.87
N GLU A 77 -11.96 -2.33 1.92
CA GLU A 77 -12.19 -3.61 1.24
C GLU A 77 -13.45 -4.30 1.78
N ASP A 78 -13.57 -4.43 3.11
CA ASP A 78 -14.71 -5.07 3.78
C ASP A 78 -16.03 -4.30 3.60
N SER A 79 -15.98 -2.97 3.45
CA SER A 79 -17.16 -2.13 3.22
C SER A 79 -17.86 -2.34 1.86
N GLY A 80 -17.32 -3.24 1.01
CA GLY A 80 -17.86 -3.50 -0.32
C GLY A 80 -17.69 -2.31 -1.28
N TYR A 81 -16.81 -1.36 -0.96
CA TYR A 81 -16.51 -0.21 -1.82
C TYR A 81 -15.89 -0.69 -3.14
N MET A 82 -15.07 -1.75 -3.13
CA MET A 82 -14.57 -2.37 -4.37
C MET A 82 -15.68 -3.03 -5.19
N ALA A 83 -16.64 -3.70 -4.57
CA ALA A 83 -17.77 -4.31 -5.27
C ALA A 83 -18.67 -3.24 -5.96
N ARG A 84 -18.93 -2.12 -5.29
CA ARG A 84 -19.68 -1.00 -5.90
C ARG A 84 -18.86 -0.18 -6.89
N ALA A 85 -17.58 0.06 -6.63
CA ALA A 85 -16.71 0.81 -7.53
C ALA A 85 -16.44 0.05 -8.83
N ALA A 86 -16.26 -1.27 -8.77
CA ALA A 86 -16.16 -2.11 -9.96
C ALA A 86 -17.44 -2.02 -10.81
N PHE A 87 -18.62 -2.03 -10.19
CA PHE A 87 -19.89 -1.89 -10.90
C PHE A 87 -20.07 -0.50 -11.56
N VAL A 88 -19.62 0.56 -10.89
CA VAL A 88 -19.64 1.93 -11.44
C VAL A 88 -18.62 2.07 -12.58
N MET A 89 -17.42 1.49 -12.44
CA MET A 89 -16.41 1.51 -13.49
C MET A 89 -16.79 0.66 -14.70
N ASP A 90 -17.41 -0.50 -14.50
CA ASP A 90 -17.96 -1.30 -15.60
C ASP A 90 -19.01 -0.49 -16.38
N ARG A 91 -19.88 0.23 -15.68
CA ARG A 91 -20.89 1.09 -16.32
C ARG A 91 -20.28 2.30 -17.01
N LEU A 92 -19.21 2.88 -16.46
CA LEU A 92 -18.46 3.98 -17.08
C LEU A 92 -17.70 3.52 -18.33
N MET A 93 -17.05 2.35 -18.28
CA MET A 93 -16.34 1.74 -19.41
C MET A 93 -17.31 1.35 -20.54
N GLN A 94 -18.50 0.85 -20.18
CA GLN A 94 -19.59 0.63 -21.13
C GLN A 94 -20.09 1.94 -21.73
N ALA A 95 -20.28 2.99 -20.92
CA ALA A 95 -20.73 4.30 -21.39
C ALA A 95 -19.68 5.03 -22.26
N LEU A 96 -18.39 4.79 -22.02
CA LEU A 96 -17.28 5.30 -22.82
C LEU A 96 -17.01 4.48 -24.09
N GLY A 97 -17.84 3.47 -24.39
CA GLY A 97 -17.76 2.73 -25.65
C GLY A 97 -16.63 1.71 -25.73
N LEU A 98 -16.07 1.28 -24.59
CA LEU A 98 -15.13 0.16 -24.52
C LEU A 98 -15.73 -1.16 -23.96
N PRO A 99 -16.98 -1.57 -24.26
CA PRO A 99 -17.35 -2.95 -24.08
C PRO A 99 -16.66 -3.78 -25.16
N GLY A 100 -16.39 -5.07 -24.91
CA GLY A 100 -15.76 -6.03 -25.84
C GLY A 100 -16.47 -6.25 -27.20
N GLU A 101 -17.26 -5.30 -27.69
CA GLU A 101 -17.80 -5.22 -29.04
C GLU A 101 -16.70 -5.10 -30.09
N ILE A 102 -15.60 -4.37 -29.82
CA ILE A 102 -14.47 -4.28 -30.77
C ILE A 102 -13.86 -5.68 -31.00
N LEU A 103 -13.71 -6.47 -29.93
CA LEU A 103 -13.19 -7.85 -30.04
C LEU A 103 -14.19 -8.76 -30.78
N ARG A 104 -15.51 -8.60 -30.56
CA ARG A 104 -16.54 -9.35 -31.30
C ARG A 104 -16.65 -8.94 -32.76
N ALA A 105 -16.42 -7.68 -33.10
CA ALA A 105 -16.44 -7.17 -34.47
C ALA A 105 -15.22 -7.67 -35.27
N VAL A 106 -14.04 -7.68 -34.64
CA VAL A 106 -12.81 -8.25 -35.23
C VAL A 106 -12.96 -9.76 -35.42
N ASN A 107 -13.43 -10.50 -34.40
CA ASN A 107 -13.61 -11.95 -34.51
C ASN A 107 -14.66 -12.33 -35.57
N ARG A 108 -15.82 -11.65 -35.60
CA ARG A 108 -16.88 -11.94 -36.58
C ARG A 108 -16.44 -11.71 -38.02
N ARG A 109 -15.60 -10.70 -38.27
CA ARG A 109 -15.07 -10.41 -39.62
C ARG A 109 -14.04 -11.46 -40.07
N PHE A 110 -13.29 -12.04 -39.13
CA PHE A 110 -12.35 -13.14 -39.40
C PHE A 110 -13.06 -14.44 -39.80
N TRP A 111 -14.13 -14.84 -39.09
CA TRP A 111 -14.89 -16.07 -39.42
C TRP A 111 -15.66 -15.97 -40.73
N LEU A 112 -16.22 -14.79 -41.06
CA LEU A 112 -16.92 -14.57 -42.32
C LEU A 112 -15.98 -14.62 -43.53
N GLN A 113 -14.75 -14.12 -43.41
CA GLN A 113 -13.75 -14.21 -44.48
C GLN A 113 -13.23 -15.65 -44.66
N ARG A 114 -13.10 -16.41 -43.57
CA ARG A 114 -12.65 -17.81 -43.65
C ARG A 114 -13.72 -18.75 -44.23
N SER A 115 -15.00 -18.49 -43.99
CA SER A 115 -16.11 -19.29 -44.56
C SER A 115 -16.27 -19.16 -46.08
N VAL A 116 -15.77 -18.08 -46.70
CA VAL A 116 -15.89 -17.86 -48.15
C VAL A 116 -14.70 -18.47 -48.91
N GLY A 117 -13.58 -18.72 -48.23
CA GLY A 117 -12.39 -19.34 -48.83
C GLY A 117 -12.44 -20.87 -48.94
N ASP A 118 -13.33 -21.54 -48.20
CA ASP A 118 -13.35 -23.01 -48.07
C ASP A 118 -14.44 -23.72 -48.91
N GLY A 119 -15.04 -23.01 -49.87
CA GLY A 119 -16.08 -23.55 -50.76
C GLY A 119 -15.57 -24.29 -52.00
N ARG A 120 -14.28 -24.64 -52.09
CA ARG A 120 -13.68 -25.29 -53.29
C ARG A 120 -12.73 -26.45 -52.98
N ALA A 121 -13.02 -27.26 -51.96
CA ALA A 121 -12.23 -28.45 -51.65
C ALA A 121 -12.98 -29.79 -51.73
N TYR A 122 -14.26 -29.80 -52.14
CA TYR A 122 -15.06 -31.03 -52.22
C TYR A 122 -16.03 -31.06 -53.42
N ALA A 123 -15.48 -30.89 -54.62
CA ALA A 123 -16.14 -31.30 -55.87
C ALA A 123 -15.09 -31.87 -56.82
#